data_AF-A0A246NIE4-F1
#
_entry.id   AF-A0A246NIE4-F1
#
_cell.length_a   1.000
_cell.length_b   1.000
_cell.length_c   1.000
_cell.angle_alpha   90.00
_cell.angle_beta   90.00
_cell.angle_gamma   90.00
#
_symmetry.space_group_name_H-M   'P 1'
#
loop_
_entity.id
_entity.type
_entity.pdbx_description
1 polymer ?
#
loop_
_entity_poly.entity_id
_entity_poly.type
_entity_poly.pdbx_seq_one_letter_code
_entity_poly.pdbx_strand_id
1 'polypeptide(L)' 'MNSKQISYKVKGHDNETFIFLDRHDDGSYSVRTGRSIPVSHFKWEEETITQSVEEFLASEPNYSEKVQQLISEFESENT' A
#
# COMPACT_ATOMS: atom_id res chain seq x y z
N MET A 1 14.39 -0.42 0.77
CA MET A 1 12.93 -0.21 0.73
C MET A 1 12.22 -1.56 0.75
N ASN A 2 11.44 -1.83 1.79
CA ASN A 2 10.63 -3.05 1.93
C ASN A 2 9.14 -2.68 1.95
N SER A 3 8.29 -3.50 1.36
CA SER A 3 6.85 -3.21 1.23
C SER A 3 6.01 -4.35 1.77
N LYS A 4 4.98 -4.04 2.55
CA LYS A 4 3.97 -5.01 3.03
C LYS A 4 2.59 -4.63 2.51
N GLN A 5 1.82 -5.62 2.08
CA GLN A 5 0.48 -5.42 1.54
C GLN A 5 -0.52 -5.10 2.65
N ILE A 6 -1.18 -3.94 2.57
CA ILE A 6 -2.33 -3.61 3.43
C ILE A 6 -3.61 -4.19 2.81
N SER A 7 -3.83 -3.93 1.51
CA SER A 7 -5.03 -4.34 0.79
C SER A 7 -4.73 -4.52 -0.69
N TYR A 8 -5.35 -5.52 -1.31
CA TYR A 8 -5.28 -5.74 -2.75
C TYR A 8 -6.62 -6.26 -3.23
N LYS A 9 -7.22 -5.59 -4.19
CA LYS A 9 -8.55 -5.90 -4.72
C LYS A 9 -8.51 -5.94 -6.23
N VAL A 10 -8.75 -7.12 -6.78
CA VAL A 10 -8.93 -7.33 -8.22
C VAL A 10 -10.43 -7.38 -8.51
N LYS A 11 -10.89 -6.63 -9.50
CA LYS A 11 -12.28 -6.70 -9.97
C LYS A 11 -12.32 -7.27 -11.38
N GLY A 12 -12.35 -8.61 -11.49
CA GLY A 12 -12.39 -9.31 -12.77
C GLY A 12 -11.11 -9.10 -13.59
N HIS A 13 -11.23 -8.86 -14.89
CA HIS A 13 -10.10 -8.54 -15.77
C HIS A 13 -9.73 -7.05 -15.79
N ASP A 14 -10.50 -6.18 -15.10
CA ASP A 14 -10.63 -4.81 -15.61
C ASP A 14 -10.15 -3.69 -14.70
N ASN A 15 -9.84 -3.88 -13.42
CA ASN A 15 -9.09 -2.90 -12.61
C ASN A 15 -8.55 -3.55 -11.34
N GLU A 16 -7.35 -3.15 -10.94
CA GLU A 16 -6.73 -3.55 -9.69
C GLU A 16 -6.62 -2.33 -8.78
N THR A 17 -6.97 -2.46 -7.51
CA THR A 17 -6.73 -1.42 -6.50
C THR A 17 -5.85 -2.01 -5.42
N PHE A 18 -4.81 -1.28 -5.03
CA PHE A 18 -3.82 -1.76 -4.09
C PHE A 18 -3.43 -0.70 -3.07
N ILE A 19 -3.07 -1.17 -1.88
CA ILE A 19 -2.59 -0.36 -0.77
C ILE A 19 -1.42 -1.10 -0.15
N PHE A 20 -0.26 -0.46 -0.12
CA PHE A 20 0.97 -0.99 0.46
C PHE A 20 1.51 -0.07 1.55
N LEU A 21 2.06 -0.67 2.59
CA LEU A 21 2.90 -0.01 3.57
C LEU A 21 4.36 -0.16 3.13
N ASP A 22 4.98 0.94 2.78
CA ASP A 22 6.38 1.01 2.37
C ASP A 22 7.23 1.47 3.57
N ARG A 23 8.27 0.70 3.90
CA ARG A 23 9.31 1.05 4.88
C ARG A 23 10.55 1.55 4.14
N HIS A 24 10.96 2.76 4.49
CA HIS A 24 12.14 3.43 3.96
C HIS A 24 13.40 3.04 4.72
N ASP A 25 14.56 3.28 4.11
CA ASP A 25 15.85 2.91 4.68
C ASP A 25 16.21 3.76 5.93
N ASP A 26 15.55 4.91 6.11
CA ASP A 26 15.65 5.77 7.30
C ASP A 26 14.75 5.30 8.47
N GLY A 27 13.97 4.23 8.27
CA GLY A 27 13.02 3.70 9.26
C GLY A 27 11.65 4.36 9.25
N SER A 28 11.41 5.34 8.38
CA SER A 28 10.09 5.94 8.20
C SER A 28 9.16 5.03 7.40
N TYR A 29 7.86 5.27 7.53
CA TYR A 29 6.81 4.53 6.84
C TYR A 29 5.97 5.47 5.97
N SER A 30 5.61 5.01 4.77
CA SER A 30 4.64 5.66 3.91
C SER A 30 3.61 4.67 3.40
N VAL A 31 2.43 5.16 3.06
CA VAL A 31 1.39 4.34 2.42
C VAL A 31 1.30 4.71 0.96
N ARG A 32 1.41 3.70 0.11
CA ARG A 32 1.21 3.82 -1.33
C ARG A 32 -0.11 3.18 -1.72
N THR A 33 -1.02 4.02 -2.18
CA THR A 33 -2.32 3.61 -2.68
C THR A 33 -2.34 3.80 -4.19
N GLY A 34 -2.85 2.84 -4.92
CA GLY A 34 -2.91 2.97 -6.36
C GLY A 34 -3.95 2.09 -7.01
N ARG A 35 -4.11 2.34 -8.30
CA ARG A 35 -4.96 1.57 -9.19
C ARG A 35 -4.21 1.23 -10.46
N SER A 36 -4.30 -0.02 -10.89
CA SER A 36 -3.85 -0.45 -12.21
C SER A 36 -5.05 -0.58 -13.14
N ILE A 37 -4.97 0.06 -14.30
CA ILE A 37 -6.01 0.12 -15.32
C ILE A 37 -5.46 -0.56 -16.59
N PRO A 38 -6.14 -1.58 -17.15
CA PRO A 38 -5.74 -2.16 -18.41
C PRO A 38 -6.09 -1.19 -19.54
N VAL A 39 -5.07 -0.70 -20.25
CA VAL A 39 -5.25 0.17 -21.43
C VAL A 39 -5.10 -0.59 -22.74
N SER A 40 -4.53 -1.81 -22.72
CA SER A 40 -4.44 -2.71 -23.88
C SER A 40 -4.15 -4.15 -23.45
N HIS A 41 -4.20 -5.10 -24.39
CA HIS A 41 -4.00 -6.56 -24.19
C HIS A 41 -2.72 -6.93 -23.39
N PHE A 42 -1.72 -6.03 -23.33
CA PHE A 42 -0.48 -6.20 -22.56
C PHE A 42 0.01 -4.89 -21.90
N LYS A 43 -0.84 -3.87 -21.80
CA LYS A 43 -0.45 -2.58 -21.20
C LYS A 43 -1.39 -2.22 -20.08
N TRP A 44 -0.78 -1.90 -18.95
CA TRP A 44 -1.45 -1.41 -17.76
C TRP A 44 -0.88 -0.03 -17.45
N GLU A 45 -1.76 0.91 -17.17
CA GLU A 45 -1.38 2.20 -16.60
C GLU A 45 -1.64 2.16 -15.11
N GLU A 46 -0.67 2.66 -14.35
CA GLU A 46 -0.75 2.72 -12.89
C GLU A 46 -0.88 4.16 -12.46
N GLU A 47 -1.90 4.42 -11.64
CA GLU A 47 -2.04 5.68 -10.93
C GLU A 47 -1.75 5.39 -9.45
N THR A 48 -0.65 5.96 -8.94
CA THR A 48 -0.23 5.77 -7.55
C THR A 48 -0.07 7.10 -6.83
N ILE A 49 -0.57 7.14 -5.60
CA ILE A 49 -0.38 8.22 -4.65
C ILE A 49 0.37 7.65 -3.47
N THR A 50 1.43 8.35 -3.06
CA THR A 50 2.17 8.04 -1.84
C THR A 50 1.92 9.17 -0.85
N GLN A 51 1.53 8.79 0.37
CA GLN A 51 1.21 9.72 1.44
C GLN A 51 1.76 9.17 2.77
N SER A 52 1.84 10.02 3.78
CA SER A 52 2.25 9.56 5.11
C SER A 52 1.23 8.59 5.70
N VAL A 53 1.68 7.73 6.62
CA VAL A 53 0.78 6.84 7.38
C VAL A 53 -0.31 7.64 8.09
N GLU A 54 0.05 8.81 8.64
CA GLU A 54 -0.87 9.70 9.35
C GLU A 54 -1.98 10.22 8.43
N GLU A 55 -1.64 10.72 7.24
CA GLU A 55 -2.61 11.18 6.24
C GLU A 55 -3.50 10.05 5.74
N PHE A 56 -2.94 8.86 5.55
CA PHE A 56 -3.71 7.67 5.18
C PHE A 56 -4.70 7.26 6.25
N LEU A 57 -4.28 7.18 7.51
CA LEU A 57 -5.19 6.80 8.59
C LEU A 57 -6.22 7.89 8.92
N ALA A 58 -5.93 9.15 8.62
CA ALA A 58 -6.90 10.23 8.73
C ALA A 58 -8.04 10.10 7.69
N SER A 59 -7.73 9.59 6.50
CA SER A 59 -8.71 9.37 5.42
C SER A 59 -9.40 8.00 5.49
N GLU A 60 -8.65 6.96 5.86
CA GLU A 60 -9.08 5.57 5.87
C GLU A 60 -8.79 4.89 7.23
N PRO A 61 -9.47 5.34 8.31
CA PRO A 61 -9.19 4.87 9.68
C PRO A 61 -9.44 3.37 9.87
N ASN A 62 -10.22 2.75 8.99
CA ASN A 62 -10.53 1.32 9.02
C ASN A 62 -9.28 0.43 8.84
N TYR A 63 -8.19 0.95 8.27
CA TYR A 63 -6.95 0.19 8.11
C TYR A 63 -5.97 0.38 9.28
N SER A 64 -6.32 1.16 10.31
CA SER A 64 -5.43 1.48 11.44
C SER A 64 -4.84 0.24 12.10
N GLU A 65 -5.67 -0.71 12.49
CA GLU A 65 -5.23 -1.97 13.13
C GLU A 65 -4.30 -2.76 12.21
N LYS A 66 -4.64 -2.84 10.91
CA LYS A 66 -3.83 -3.56 9.92
C LYS A 66 -2.47 -2.89 9.71
N VAL A 67 -2.44 -1.57 9.59
CA VAL A 67 -1.19 -0.82 9.43
C VAL A 67 -0.29 -0.99 10.65
N GLN A 68 -0.84 -0.88 11.86
CA GLN A 68 -0.08 -1.09 13.10
C GLN A 68 0.49 -2.50 13.18
N GLN A 69 -0.31 -3.52 12.82
CA GLN A 69 0.18 -4.90 12.75
C GLN A 69 1.38 -5.04 11.80
N LEU A 70 1.29 -4.47 10.59
CA LEU A 70 2.37 -4.58 9.59
C LEU A 70 3.64 -3.82 10.01
N ILE A 71 3.49 -2.69 10.70
CA ILE A 71 4.62 -1.96 11.32
C ILE A 71 5.30 -2.86 12.36
N SER A 72 4.55 -3.47 13.27
CA SER A 72 5.12 -4.39 14.27
C SER A 72 5.81 -5.61 13.63
N GLU A 73 5.27 -6.14 12.54
CA GLU A 73 5.95 -7.20 11.77
C GLU A 73 7.28 -6.73 11.19
N PHE A 74 7.33 -5.53 10.59
CA PHE A 74 8.58 -4.95 10.08
C PHE A 74 9.64 -4.76 11.17
N GLU A 75 9.23 -4.38 12.38
CA GLU A 75 10.13 -4.21 13.52
C GLU A 75 10.62 -5.57 14.06
N SER A 76 9.73 -6.57 14.08
CA SER A 76 10.05 -7.92 14.55
C SER A 76 11.00 -8.68 13.62
N GLU A 77 10.89 -8.47 12.30
CA GLU A 77 11.79 -9.06 11.30
C GLU A 77 13.22 -8.48 11.34
N ASN A 78 13.40 -7.35 12.03
CA ASN A 78 14.67 -6.63 12.11
C ASN A 78 15.43 -6.89 13.44
N THR A 79 14.93 -7.82 14.26
CA THR A 79 15.51 -8.27 15.54
C THR A 79 16.11 -9.66 15.38
#